data_AF-G9KZ17-F1
#
_entry.id   AF-G9KZ17-F1
#
_cell.length_a   1.000
_cell.length_b   1.000
_cell.length_c   1.000
_cell.angle_alpha   90.00
_cell.angle_beta   90.00
_cell.angle_gamma   90.00
#
_symmetry.space_group_name_H-M   'P 1'
#
loop_
_entity.id
_entity.type
_entity.pdbx_description
1 polymer ?
#
loop_
_entity_poly.entity_id
_entity_poly.type
_entity_poly.pdbx_seq_one_letter_code
_entity_poly.pdbx_strand_id
1 'polypeptide(L)'
;MWASLDAMWEMPAEKRIFGAVLLFSWTVYLWESFLAQRQRRIYKTTTHVPPELGQIMDSETFEKSRLYQLDKSTFSFWSGLYSEIEGTLILLFGGIPYLWRLSGRFCGYAGFGPEYEITQSLVFLLLATLFSALTGLPWSLYNTFVIEEKHGFNQ
;
A
#
# COMPACT_ATOMS: atom_id res chain seq x y z
N MET A 1 20.10 -25.62 -10.95
CA MET A 1 18.94 -25.60 -10.04
C MET A 1 19.33 -25.92 -8.60
N TRP A 2 20.19 -26.92 -8.36
CA TRP A 2 20.68 -27.24 -7.01
C TRP A 2 21.77 -26.29 -6.49
N ALA A 3 22.72 -25.89 -7.34
CA ALA A 3 23.79 -24.94 -6.98
C ALA A 3 23.28 -23.55 -6.52
N SER A 4 22.10 -23.12 -6.98
CA SER A 4 21.48 -21.87 -6.53
C SER A 4 20.84 -21.98 -5.14
N LEU A 5 20.39 -23.18 -4.75
CA LEU A 5 19.84 -23.42 -3.41
C LEU A 5 20.96 -23.52 -2.38
N ASP A 6 22.08 -24.15 -2.74
CA ASP A 6 23.27 -24.21 -1.89
C ASP A 6 23.83 -22.81 -1.62
N ALA A 7 23.90 -21.96 -2.65
CA ALA A 7 24.30 -20.56 -2.52
C ALA A 7 23.37 -19.73 -1.61
N MET A 8 22.07 -20.03 -1.58
CA MET A 8 21.13 -19.38 -0.66
C MET A 8 21.35 -19.80 0.80
N TRP A 9 21.72 -21.06 1.03
CA TRP A 9 21.97 -21.59 2.38
C TRP A 9 23.26 -21.01 3.00
N GLU A 10 24.24 -20.70 2.16
CA GLU A 10 25.52 -20.08 2.55
C GLU A 10 25.42 -18.56 2.80
N MET A 11 24.29 -17.91 2.49
CA MET A 11 24.14 -16.48 2.74
C MET A 11 24.09 -16.15 4.24
N PRO A 12 24.65 -14.99 4.66
CA PRO A 12 24.48 -14.48 6.01
C PRO A 12 23.01 -14.40 6.43
N ALA A 13 22.72 -14.65 7.71
CA ALA A 13 21.35 -14.74 8.23
C ALA A 13 20.58 -13.43 8.03
N GLU A 14 21.22 -12.28 8.21
CA GLU A 14 20.64 -10.95 8.02
C GLU A 14 20.17 -10.73 6.57
N LYS A 15 20.93 -11.22 5.57
CA LYS A 15 20.55 -11.13 4.16
C LYS A 15 19.39 -12.06 3.83
N ARG A 16 19.37 -13.25 4.44
CA ARG A 16 18.27 -14.22 4.28
C ARG A 16 16.97 -13.67 4.86
N ILE A 17 16.99 -13.11 6.06
CA ILE A 17 15.80 -12.52 6.70
C ILE A 17 15.27 -11.36 5.86
N PHE A 18 16.14 -10.40 5.49
CA PHE A 18 15.74 -9.26 4.67
C PHE A 18 15.17 -9.70 3.32
N GLY A 19 15.86 -10.60 2.62
CA GLY A 19 15.42 -11.13 1.33
C GLY A 19 14.10 -11.88 1.41
N ALA A 20 13.90 -12.69 2.46
CA ALA A 20 12.64 -13.43 2.67
C ALA A 20 11.45 -12.49 2.92
N VAL A 21 11.63 -11.44 3.73
CA VAL A 21 10.58 -10.44 3.99
C VAL A 21 10.20 -9.70 2.71
N LEU A 22 11.20 -9.22 1.96
CA LEU A 22 10.96 -8.49 0.72
C LEU A 22 10.30 -9.40 -0.33
N LEU A 23 10.79 -10.63 -0.50
CA LEU A 23 10.22 -11.61 -1.42
C LEU A 23 8.76 -11.93 -1.06
N PHE A 24 8.46 -12.09 0.23
CA PHE A 24 7.11 -12.34 0.69
C PHE A 24 6.18 -11.16 0.39
N SER A 25 6.61 -9.92 0.67
CA SER A 25 5.88 -8.69 0.33
C SER A 25 5.50 -8.66 -1.15
N TRP A 26 6.48 -8.80 -2.04
CA TRP A 26 6.26 -8.81 -3.48
C TRP A 26 5.38 -9.97 -3.94
N THR A 27 5.50 -11.15 -3.32
CA THR A 27 4.66 -12.30 -3.64
C THR A 27 3.20 -12.03 -3.31
N VAL A 28 2.92 -11.47 -2.14
CA VAL A 28 1.56 -11.07 -1.73
C VAL A 28 1.03 -9.99 -2.65
N TYR A 29 1.82 -8.94 -2.92
CA TYR A 29 1.42 -7.86 -3.82
C TYR A 29 1.05 -8.36 -5.23
N LEU A 30 1.87 -9.25 -5.80
CA LEU A 30 1.61 -9.84 -7.12
C LEU A 30 0.34 -10.71 -7.11
N TRP A 31 0.12 -11.46 -6.03
CA TRP A 31 -1.07 -12.28 -5.85
C TRP A 31 -2.34 -11.43 -5.76
N GLU A 32 -2.34 -10.39 -4.94
CA GLU A 32 -3.47 -9.46 -4.80
C GLU A 32 -3.73 -8.72 -6.10
N SER A 33 -2.68 -8.25 -6.78
CA SER A 33 -2.78 -7.60 -8.09
C SER A 33 -3.39 -8.53 -9.15
N PHE A 34 -3.04 -9.81 -9.11
CA PHE A 34 -3.63 -10.83 -9.98
C PHE A 34 -5.14 -10.99 -9.72
N LEU A 35 -5.55 -11.09 -8.46
CA LEU A 35 -6.97 -11.18 -8.08
C LEU A 35 -7.75 -9.91 -8.48
N ALA A 36 -7.18 -8.74 -8.22
CA ALA A 36 -7.76 -7.45 -8.60
C ALA A 36 -7.95 -7.33 -10.12
N GLN A 37 -6.98 -7.79 -10.91
CA GLN A 37 -7.09 -7.80 -12.37
C GLN A 37 -8.20 -8.73 -12.87
N ARG A 38 -8.40 -9.89 -12.24
CA ARG A 38 -9.52 -10.79 -12.56
C ARG A 38 -10.86 -10.13 -12.26
N GLN A 39 -10.97 -9.47 -11.12
CA GLN A 39 -12.19 -8.74 -10.76
C GLN A 39 -12.46 -7.58 -11.73
N ARG A 40 -11.43 -6.82 -12.11
CA ARG A 40 -11.53 -5.76 -13.10
C ARG A 40 -11.99 -6.26 -14.47
N ARG A 41 -11.57 -7.46 -14.87
CA ARG A 41 -12.04 -8.11 -16.10
C ARG A 41 -13.55 -8.36 -16.06
N ILE A 42 -14.11 -8.74 -14.91
CA ILE A 42 -15.56 -8.91 -14.73
C ILE A 42 -16.27 -7.57 -14.93
N TYR A 43 -15.82 -6.49 -14.29
CA TYR A 43 -16.43 -5.17 -14.48
C TYR A 43 -16.39 -4.68 -15.93
N LYS A 44 -15.37 -5.07 -16.71
CA LYS A 44 -15.27 -4.75 -18.14
C LYS A 44 -16.15 -5.64 -19.03
N THR A 45 -16.34 -6.91 -18.66
CA THR A 45 -17.01 -7.90 -19.53
C THR A 45 -18.51 -7.96 -19.26
N THR A 46 -18.93 -7.80 -18.00
CA THR A 46 -20.34 -7.83 -17.60
C THR A 46 -20.95 -6.45 -17.78
N THR A 47 -21.38 -6.13 -19.00
CA THR A 47 -21.98 -4.84 -19.37
C THR A 47 -23.50 -4.80 -19.26
N HIS A 48 -24.13 -5.95 -18.99
CA HIS A 48 -25.58 -6.07 -18.82
C HIS A 48 -25.89 -6.73 -17.48
N VAL A 49 -27.05 -6.40 -16.92
CA VAL A 49 -27.54 -7.00 -15.68
C VAL A 49 -27.74 -8.50 -15.91
N PRO A 50 -27.11 -9.38 -15.11
CA PRO A 50 -27.35 -10.81 -15.19
C PRO A 50 -28.84 -11.15 -14.92
N PRO A 51 -29.42 -12.14 -15.61
CA PRO A 51 -30.83 -12.51 -15.44
C PRO A 51 -31.22 -12.77 -13.97
N GLU A 52 -30.28 -13.32 -13.18
CA GLU A 52 -30.45 -13.63 -11.77
C GLU A 52 -30.61 -12.38 -10.89
N LEU A 53 -30.09 -11.24 -11.35
CA LEU A 53 -30.12 -9.95 -10.65
C LEU A 53 -31.16 -8.97 -11.22
N GLY A 54 -31.84 -9.32 -12.31
CA GLY A 54 -32.76 -8.43 -13.02
C GLY A 54 -33.97 -7.96 -12.19
N GLN A 55 -34.33 -8.69 -11.13
CA GLN A 55 -35.39 -8.27 -10.20
C GLN A 55 -34.90 -7.37 -9.05
N ILE A 56 -33.59 -7.29 -8.84
CA ILE A 56 -32.98 -6.62 -7.68
C ILE A 56 -32.33 -5.29 -8.09
N MET A 57 -31.94 -5.17 -9.36
CA MET A 57 -31.18 -4.02 -9.84
C MET A 57 -31.60 -3.62 -11.25
N ASP A 58 -31.90 -2.34 -11.42
CA ASP A 58 -32.17 -1.75 -12.72
C ASP A 58 -30.87 -1.51 -13.51
N SER A 59 -31.00 -1.38 -14.83
CA SER A 59 -29.87 -1.21 -15.74
C SER A 59 -29.07 0.08 -15.49
N GLU A 60 -29.71 1.15 -15.03
CA GLU A 60 -29.04 2.43 -14.80
C GLU A 60 -28.17 2.35 -13.54
N THR A 61 -28.71 1.83 -12.44
CA THR A 61 -27.98 1.59 -11.19
C THR A 61 -26.84 0.61 -11.38
N PHE A 62 -27.04 -0.44 -12.20
CA PHE A 62 -25.97 -1.38 -12.53
C PHE A 62 -24.83 -0.70 -13.28
N GLU A 63 -25.12 0.10 -14.30
CA GLU A 63 -24.08 0.77 -15.08
C GLU A 63 -23.31 1.81 -14.25
N LYS A 64 -24.02 2.60 -13.41
CA LYS A 64 -23.37 3.50 -12.45
C LYS A 64 -22.45 2.74 -11.50
N SER A 65 -22.93 1.64 -10.91
CA SER A 65 -22.14 0.80 -10.01
C SER A 65 -20.92 0.20 -10.72
N ARG A 66 -21.08 -0.26 -11.96
CA ARG A 66 -20.00 -0.84 -12.77
C ARG A 66 -18.91 0.19 -13.07
N LEU A 67 -19.30 1.40 -13.48
CA LEU A 67 -18.36 2.49 -13.75
C LEU A 67 -17.63 2.95 -12.48
N TYR A 68 -18.35 3.07 -11.35
CA TYR A 68 -17.75 3.38 -10.05
C TYR A 68 -16.69 2.35 -9.66
N GLN A 69 -17.03 1.05 -9.74
CA GLN A 69 -16.08 -0.01 -9.38
C GLN A 69 -14.89 -0.09 -10.34
N LEU A 70 -15.06 0.27 -11.61
CA LEU A 70 -13.98 0.29 -12.59
C LEU A 70 -13.00 1.45 -12.35
N ASP A 71 -13.50 2.62 -11.98
CA ASP A 71 -12.69 3.77 -11.55
C ASP A 71 -11.94 3.44 -10.25
N LYS A 72 -12.65 2.91 -9.25
CA LYS A 72 -12.07 2.48 -7.96
C LYS A 72 -11.02 1.40 -8.12
N SER A 73 -11.25 0.41 -8.97
CA SER A 73 -10.28 -0.63 -9.31
C SER A 73 -9.01 -0.05 -9.95
N THR A 74 -9.17 0.94 -10.84
CA THR A 74 -8.02 1.59 -11.48
C THR A 74 -7.20 2.40 -10.47
N PHE A 75 -7.88 3.15 -9.59
CA PHE A 75 -7.23 3.88 -8.51
C PHE A 75 -6.49 2.95 -7.54
N SER A 76 -7.16 1.89 -7.07
CA SER A 76 -6.59 0.90 -6.14
C SER A 76 -5.34 0.22 -6.69
N PHE A 77 -5.25 0.00 -8.01
CA PHE A 77 -4.06 -0.56 -8.64
C PHE A 77 -2.87 0.42 -8.55
N TRP A 78 -3.09 1.69 -8.88
CA TRP A 78 -2.02 2.70 -8.86
C TRP A 78 -1.58 3.06 -7.44
N SER A 79 -2.51 3.22 -6.51
CA SER A 79 -2.18 3.49 -5.11
C SER A 79 -1.46 2.30 -4.48
N GLY A 80 -1.91 1.07 -4.73
CA GLY A 80 -1.24 -0.14 -4.27
C GLY A 80 0.18 -0.28 -4.82
N LEU A 81 0.39 -0.01 -6.12
CA LEU A 81 1.72 -0.02 -6.73
C LEU A 81 2.65 1.02 -6.09
N TYR A 82 2.14 2.23 -5.86
CA TYR A 82 2.90 3.26 -5.16
C TYR A 82 3.31 2.81 -3.77
N SER A 83 2.38 2.27 -2.97
CA SER A 83 2.67 1.79 -1.62
C SER A 83 3.69 0.66 -1.58
N GLU A 84 3.64 -0.30 -2.51
CA GLU A 84 4.63 -1.39 -2.58
C GLU A 84 6.02 -0.86 -2.94
N ILE A 85 6.10 0.09 -3.87
CA ILE A 85 7.36 0.75 -4.25
C ILE A 85 7.89 1.58 -3.08
N GLU A 86 7.06 2.39 -2.43
CA GLU A 86 7.43 3.19 -1.26
C GLU A 86 8.01 2.30 -0.15
N GLY A 87 7.31 1.23 0.21
CA GLY A 87 7.77 0.26 1.21
C GLY A 87 9.09 -0.42 0.81
N THR A 88 9.21 -0.83 -0.45
CA THR A 88 10.44 -1.43 -0.98
C THR A 88 11.63 -0.47 -0.91
N LEU A 89 11.45 0.80 -1.30
CA LEU A 89 12.50 1.81 -1.23
C LEU A 89 12.90 2.12 0.22
N ILE A 90 11.93 2.22 1.13
CA ILE A 90 12.18 2.42 2.57
C ILE A 90 13.03 1.26 3.12
N LEU A 91 12.72 0.01 2.76
CA LEU A 91 13.49 -1.14 3.22
C LEU A 91 14.89 -1.19 2.61
N LEU A 92 15.03 -0.98 1.30
CA LEU A 92 16.31 -1.07 0.59
C LEU A 92 17.29 0.04 0.99
N PHE A 93 16.81 1.26 1.19
CA PHE A 93 17.64 2.42 1.57
C PHE A 93 17.74 2.64 3.08
N GLY A 94 17.14 1.77 3.90
CA GLY A 94 17.20 1.89 5.36
C GLY A 94 16.46 3.11 5.90
N GLY A 95 15.30 3.44 5.33
CA GLY A 95 14.44 4.55 5.75
C GLY A 95 14.01 4.44 7.22
N ILE A 96 13.75 3.22 7.73
CA ILE A 96 13.41 3.00 9.15
C ILE A 96 14.59 3.38 10.07
N PRO A 97 15.82 2.83 9.90
CA PRO A 97 17.00 3.29 10.64
C PRO A 97 17.30 4.79 10.49
N TYR A 98 17.09 5.35 9.30
CA TYR A 98 17.27 6.79 9.06
C TYR A 98 16.31 7.62 9.92
N LEU A 99 15.02 7.27 9.92
CA LEU A 99 14.01 7.94 10.71
C LEU A 99 14.28 7.79 12.22
N TRP A 100 14.72 6.62 12.67
CA TRP A 100 15.14 6.39 14.05
C TRP A 100 16.27 7.32 14.49
N ARG A 101 17.33 7.46 13.67
CA ARG A 101 18.44 8.37 13.95
C ARG A 101 17.99 9.83 13.93
N LEU A 102 17.06 10.19 13.04
CA LEU A 102 16.47 11.52 13.00
C LEU A 102 15.71 11.83 14.29
N SER A 103 14.91 10.89 14.80
CA SER A 103 14.23 11.02 16.09
C SER A 103 15.21 11.23 17.25
N GLY A 104 16.31 10.49 17.27
CA GLY A 104 17.37 10.67 18.28
C GLY A 104 18.02 12.06 18.21
N ARG A 105 18.19 12.64 17.01
CA ARG A 105 18.69 14.02 16.86
C ARG A 105 17.71 15.05 17.41
N PHE A 106 16.41 14.87 17.19
CA PHE A 106 15.38 15.74 17.78
C PHE A 106 15.37 15.65 19.31
N CYS A 107 15.45 14.43 19.86
CA CYS A 107 15.57 14.23 21.30
C CYS A 107 16.83 14.90 21.88
N GLY A 108 17.98 14.71 21.22
CA GLY A 108 19.25 15.32 21.64
C GLY A 108 19.22 16.85 21.65
N TYR A 109 18.57 17.47 20.66
CA TYR A 109 18.38 18.93 20.64
C TYR A 109 17.50 19.42 21.81
N ALA A 110 16.54 18.61 22.25
CA ALA A 110 15.70 18.89 23.42
C ALA A 110 16.36 18.51 24.77
N GLY A 111 17.64 18.08 24.76
CA GLY A 111 18.38 17.72 25.97
C GLY A 111 18.16 16.28 26.46
N PHE A 112 17.47 15.45 25.68
CA PHE A 112 17.30 14.03 25.98
C PHE A 112 18.39 13.21 25.29
N GLY A 113 19.28 12.60 26.09
CA GLY A 113 20.32 11.69 25.59
C GLY A 113 19.77 10.33 25.11
N PRO A 114 20.65 9.48 24.55
CA PRO A 114 20.28 8.15 24.05
C PRO A 114 19.73 7.19 25.13
N GLU A 115 19.94 7.50 26.41
CA GLU A 115 19.36 6.79 27.54
C GLU A 115 17.82 6.91 27.60
N TYR A 116 17.23 7.91 26.95
CA TYR A 116 15.78 8.13 26.89
C TYR A 116 15.14 7.43 25.68
N GLU A 117 15.30 6.11 25.59
CA GLU A 117 14.80 5.31 24.46
C GLU A 117 13.28 5.42 24.25
N ILE A 118 12.50 5.52 25.35
CA ILE A 118 11.04 5.72 25.29
C ILE A 118 10.71 7.05 24.60
N THR A 119 11.40 8.13 24.98
CA THR A 119 11.19 9.46 24.37
C THR A 119 11.54 9.43 22.89
N GLN A 120 12.66 8.81 22.51
CA GLN A 120 13.04 8.63 21.11
C GLN A 120 12.00 7.82 20.33
N SER A 121 11.45 6.77 20.93
CA SER A 121 10.40 5.94 20.33
C SER A 121 9.10 6.72 20.09
N LEU A 122 8.70 7.60 21.02
CA LEU A 122 7.53 8.47 20.84
C LEU A 122 7.74 9.46 19.70
N VAL A 123 8.93 10.06 19.61
CA VAL A 123 9.28 10.97 18.50
C VAL A 123 9.33 10.20 17.17
N PHE A 124 9.89 8.99 17.15
CA PHE A 124 9.85 8.11 15.98
C PHE A 124 8.42 7.81 15.53
N LEU A 125 7.54 7.42 16.46
CA LEU A 125 6.14 7.14 16.15
C LEU A 125 5.43 8.38 15.59
N LEU A 126 5.67 9.55 16.16
CA LEU A 126 5.11 10.82 15.67
C LEU A 126 5.60 11.12 14.24
N LEU A 127 6.90 11.01 13.98
CA LEU A 127 7.47 11.29 12.65
C LEU A 127 7.02 10.25 11.62
N ALA A 128 6.90 8.97 12.01
CA ALA A 128 6.43 7.90 11.15
C ALA A 128 4.95 8.07 10.77
N THR A 129 4.10 8.41 11.74
CA THR A 129 2.67 8.68 11.49
C THR A 129 2.49 9.94 10.65
N LEU A 130 3.27 11.00 10.91
CA LEU A 130 3.26 12.20 10.10
C LEU A 130 3.70 11.91 8.65
N PHE A 131 4.78 11.15 8.47
CA PHE A 131 5.24 10.73 7.14
C PHE A 131 4.14 9.97 6.39
N SER A 132 3.54 8.95 7.02
CA SER A 132 2.46 8.16 6.43
C SER A 132 1.22 9.00 6.10
N ALA A 133 0.86 9.96 6.96
CA ALA A 133 -0.24 10.87 6.70
C ALA A 133 0.05 11.75 5.47
N LEU A 134 1.26 12.29 5.36
CA LEU A 134 1.67 13.14 4.24
C LEU A 134 1.72 12.38 2.91
N THR A 135 2.26 11.15 2.89
CA THR A 135 2.31 10.34 1.66
C THR A 135 0.95 9.78 1.27
N GLY A 136 0.07 9.52 2.25
CA GLY A 136 -1.32 9.08 2.02
C GLY A 136 -2.29 10.19 1.59
N LEU A 137 -2.00 11.45 1.93
CA LEU A 137 -2.92 12.57 1.72
C LEU A 137 -3.28 12.81 0.24
N PRO A 138 -2.32 12.79 -0.74
CA PRO A 138 -2.66 12.93 -2.16
C PRO A 138 -3.64 11.87 -2.65
N TRP A 139 -3.48 10.61 -2.21
CA TRP A 139 -4.36 9.50 -2.57
C TRP A 139 -5.75 9.67 -1.98
N SER A 140 -5.83 10.10 -0.71
CA SER A 140 -7.08 10.41 -0.04
C SER A 140 -7.84 11.54 -0.75
N LEU A 141 -7.15 12.64 -1.07
CA LEU A 141 -7.74 13.76 -1.81
C LEU A 141 -8.27 13.33 -3.17
N TYR A 142 -7.49 12.53 -3.92
CA TYR A 142 -7.92 12.04 -5.23
C TYR A 142 -9.15 11.13 -5.11
N ASN A 143 -9.17 10.22 -4.14
CA ASN A 143 -10.32 9.35 -3.94
C ASN A 143 -11.58 10.17 -3.64
N THR A 144 -11.53 11.08 -2.66
CA THR A 144 -12.69 11.85 -2.21
C THR A 144 -13.15 12.88 -3.25
N PHE A 145 -12.25 13.74 -3.71
CA PHE A 145 -12.63 14.90 -4.54
C PHE A 145 -12.64 14.62 -6.05
N VAL A 146 -12.18 13.44 -6.49
CA VAL A 146 -12.23 13.06 -7.92
C VAL A 146 -13.11 11.84 -8.12
N ILE A 147 -12.90 10.75 -7.38
CA ILE A 147 -13.67 9.50 -7.60
C ILE A 147 -15.04 9.62 -6.97
N GLU A 148 -15.11 9.86 -5.66
CA GLU A 148 -16.40 9.91 -4.94
C GLU A 148 -17.26 11.09 -5.42
N GLU A 149 -16.66 12.25 -5.71
CA GLU A 149 -17.35 13.40 -6.32
C GLU A 149 -17.93 13.06 -7.71
N LYS A 150 -17.15 12.42 -8.60
CA LYS A 150 -17.61 12.03 -9.94
C LYS A 150 -18.83 11.10 -9.90
N HIS A 151 -18.93 10.28 -8.87
CA HIS A 151 -20.02 9.32 -8.68
C HIS A 151 -21.12 9.85 -7.75
N GLY A 152 -21.02 11.09 -7.26
CA GLY A 152 -22.04 11.76 -6.45
C GLY A 152 -22.15 11.23 -5.01
N PHE A 153 -21.10 10.58 -4.50
CA PHE A 153 -21.04 10.09 -3.12
C PHE A 153 -20.44 11.09 -2.15
N ASN A 154 -19.63 12.03 -2.64
CA ASN A 154 -19.08 13.10 -1.82
C ASN A 154 -20.18 14.12 -1.46
N GLN A 155 -20.22 14.53 -0.18
CA GLN A 155 -21.18 15.50 0.36
C GLN A 155 -20.48 16.79 0.78
#